data_AF-A0A2V4SGZ8-F1
#
_entry.id   AF-A0A2V4SGZ8-F1
#
_cell.length_a   1.000
_cell.length_b   1.000
_cell.length_c   1.000
_cell.angle_alpha   90.00
_cell.angle_beta   90.00
_cell.angle_gamma   90.00
#
_symmetry.space_group_name_H-M   'P 1'
#
loop_
_entity.id
_entity.type
_entity.pdbx_description
1 polymer ?
#
loop_
_entity_poly.entity_id
_entity_poly.type
_entity_poly.pdbx_seq_one_letter_code
_entity_poly.pdbx_strand_id
1 'polypeptide(L)'
;MPTVVRFLLCFAALAAFSSVMGGALTAHLPDRFFAEGGRDMARQAIQMQMWHALAIIGISVLMVQQGCRVLVSVSGCMMAVGTVLFSVGVALTAFWGIHPGPVAPTGGSMLMLAWLLLAVGVMRS
;
A
#
# COMPACT_ATOMS: atom_id res chain seq x y z
N MET A 1 22.50 -6.68 -0.60
CA MET A 1 21.05 -6.61 -0.31
C MET A 1 20.34 -7.75 -1.01
N PRO A 2 19.55 -8.56 -0.30
CA PRO A 2 18.75 -9.64 -0.88
C PRO A 2 17.75 -9.12 -1.93
N THR A 3 17.40 -9.95 -2.92
CA THR A 3 16.50 -9.58 -4.02
C THR A 3 15.15 -9.07 -3.54
N VAL A 4 14.59 -9.69 -2.49
CA VAL A 4 13.32 -9.26 -1.86
C VAL A 4 13.38 -7.83 -1.36
N VAL A 5 14.48 -7.42 -0.71
CA VAL A 5 14.66 -6.05 -0.20
C VAL A 5 14.69 -5.04 -1.34
N ARG A 6 15.40 -5.35 -2.43
CA ARG A 6 15.47 -4.46 -3.61
C ARG A 6 14.10 -4.27 -4.24
N PHE A 7 13.35 -5.36 -4.40
CA PHE A 7 12.00 -5.31 -4.93
C PHE A 7 11.07 -4.46 -4.06
N LEU A 8 11.06 -4.70 -2.75
CA LEU A 8 10.21 -3.97 -1.80
C LEU A 8 10.55 -2.48 -1.75
N LEU A 9 11.84 -2.11 -1.74
CA LEU A 9 12.24 -0.70 -1.78
C LEU A 9 11.84 -0.03 -3.09
N CYS A 10 12.02 -0.71 -4.24
CA CYS A 10 11.61 -0.18 -5.53
C CYS A 10 10.09 0.02 -5.59
N PHE A 11 9.33 -0.98 -5.17
CA PHE A 11 7.87 -0.89 -5.07
C PHE A 11 7.44 0.26 -4.16
N ALA A 12 8.02 0.38 -2.97
CA ALA A 12 7.67 1.43 -2.03
C ALA A 12 7.98 2.82 -2.58
N ALA A 13 9.12 3.01 -3.26
CA ALA A 13 9.46 4.28 -3.91
C ALA A 13 8.43 4.65 -5.00
N LEU A 14 8.04 3.69 -5.84
CA LEU A 14 7.02 3.90 -6.88
C LEU A 14 5.63 4.16 -6.29
N ALA A 15 5.27 3.47 -5.22
CA ALA A 15 4.00 3.65 -4.51
C ALA A 15 3.93 5.02 -3.83
N ALA A 16 5.02 5.47 -3.19
CA ALA A 16 5.12 6.80 -2.60
C ALA A 16 5.06 7.89 -3.68
N PHE A 17 5.83 7.74 -4.77
CA PHE A 17 5.77 8.65 -5.93
C PHE A 17 4.34 8.76 -6.49
N SER A 18 3.68 7.63 -6.73
CA SER A 18 2.32 7.58 -7.23
C SER A 18 1.32 8.22 -6.26
N SER A 19 1.58 8.11 -4.96
CA SER A 19 0.76 8.75 -3.92
C SER A 19 0.94 10.28 -3.91
N VAL A 20 2.16 10.79 -4.12
CA VAL A 20 2.40 12.25 -4.27
C VAL A 20 1.70 12.77 -5.51
N MET A 21 1.88 12.07 -6.65
CA MET A 21 1.21 12.42 -7.90
C MET A 21 -0.31 12.40 -7.75
N GLY A 22 -0.87 11.33 -7.18
CA GLY A 22 -2.29 11.21 -6.89
C GLY A 22 -2.80 12.29 -5.93
N GLY A 23 -2.01 12.65 -4.91
CA GLY A 23 -2.32 13.73 -3.98
C GLY A 23 -2.46 15.08 -4.67
N ALA A 24 -1.52 15.40 -5.57
CA ALA A 24 -1.60 16.61 -6.38
C ALA A 24 -2.83 16.59 -7.32
N LEU A 25 -3.07 15.48 -8.00
CA LEU A 25 -4.23 15.31 -8.89
C LEU A 25 -5.54 15.47 -8.12
N THR A 26 -5.69 14.83 -6.96
CA THR A 26 -6.89 14.93 -6.12
C THR A 26 -7.08 16.28 -5.44
N ALA A 27 -6.03 17.10 -5.32
CA ALA A 27 -6.15 18.47 -4.82
C ALA A 27 -6.57 19.46 -5.92
N HIS A 28 -6.13 19.25 -7.17
CA HIS A 28 -6.26 20.24 -8.23
C HIS A 28 -7.24 19.86 -9.36
N LEU A 29 -7.59 18.58 -9.53
CA LEU A 29 -8.59 18.18 -10.53
C LEU A 29 -9.98 18.70 -10.14
N PRO A 30 -10.79 19.19 -11.10
CA PRO A 30 -12.20 19.51 -10.88
C PRO A 30 -13.06 18.29 -10.53
N ASP A 31 -14.19 18.50 -9.84
CA ASP A 31 -15.07 17.40 -9.36
C ASP A 31 -15.62 16.50 -10.47
N ARG A 32 -15.76 17.01 -11.71
CA ARG A 32 -16.22 16.23 -12.86
C ARG A 32 -15.35 15.00 -13.21
N PHE A 33 -14.15 14.91 -12.66
CA PHE A 33 -13.25 13.77 -12.85
C PHE A 33 -13.44 12.66 -11.80
N PHE A 34 -14.35 12.84 -10.85
CA PHE A 34 -14.66 11.89 -9.80
C PHE A 34 -16.10 11.41 -9.92
N ALA A 35 -16.34 10.17 -9.50
CA ALA A 35 -17.69 9.70 -9.21
C ALA A 35 -18.26 10.47 -8.00
N GLU A 36 -19.56 10.30 -7.72
CA GLU A 36 -20.19 10.88 -6.53
C GLU A 36 -19.47 10.40 -5.24
N GLY A 37 -19.03 11.34 -4.40
CA GLY A 37 -18.19 11.05 -3.22
C GLY A 37 -16.77 10.57 -3.55
N GLY A 38 -16.40 10.46 -4.83
CA GLY A 38 -15.18 9.83 -5.31
C GLY A 38 -13.89 10.56 -4.92
N ARG A 39 -13.92 11.89 -4.75
CA ARG A 39 -12.73 12.65 -4.32
C ARG A 39 -12.22 12.20 -2.95
N ASP A 40 -13.13 11.99 -2.00
CA ASP A 40 -12.76 11.55 -0.65
C ASP A 40 -12.28 10.10 -0.65
N MET A 41 -12.90 9.24 -1.46
CA MET A 41 -12.42 7.86 -1.68
C MET A 41 -11.01 7.83 -2.28
N ALA A 42 -10.76 8.66 -3.31
CA ALA A 42 -9.43 8.79 -3.91
C ALA A 42 -8.40 9.24 -2.86
N ARG A 43 -8.75 10.22 -2.00
CA ARG A 43 -7.87 10.68 -0.92
C ARG A 43 -7.55 9.55 0.06
N GLN A 44 -8.53 8.72 0.42
CA GLN A 44 -8.30 7.56 1.29
C GLN A 44 -7.38 6.52 0.64
N ALA A 45 -7.59 6.21 -0.65
CA ALA A 45 -6.73 5.29 -1.40
C ALA A 45 -5.27 5.77 -1.41
N ILE A 46 -5.07 7.06 -1.70
CA ILE A 46 -3.74 7.69 -1.75
C ILE A 46 -3.07 7.69 -0.36
N GLN A 47 -3.81 8.03 0.69
CA GLN A 47 -3.28 8.03 2.05
C GLN A 47 -2.87 6.61 2.48
N MET A 48 -3.71 5.61 2.23
CA MET A 48 -3.39 4.21 2.52
C MET A 48 -2.18 3.74 1.73
N GLN A 49 -2.05 4.13 0.45
CA GLN A 49 -0.89 3.80 -0.37
C GLN A 49 0.39 4.42 0.19
N MET A 50 0.36 5.69 0.60
CA MET A 50 1.51 6.38 1.18
C MET A 50 1.96 5.74 2.50
N TRP A 51 1.04 5.50 3.44
CA TRP A 51 1.38 4.93 4.74
C TRP A 51 2.03 3.55 4.62
N HIS A 52 1.51 2.71 3.73
CA HIS A 52 2.05 1.38 3.54
C HIS A 52 3.34 1.37 2.71
N ALA A 53 3.53 2.34 1.79
CA ALA A 53 4.82 2.54 1.14
C ALA A 53 5.92 2.85 2.18
N LEU A 54 5.66 3.79 3.11
CA LEU A 54 6.60 4.11 4.19
C LEU A 54 6.85 2.92 5.12
N ALA A 55 5.80 2.15 5.45
CA ALA A 55 5.94 0.92 6.22
C ALA A 55 6.85 -0.10 5.51
N ILE A 56 6.71 -0.30 4.19
CA ILE A 56 7.55 -1.21 3.40
C ILE A 56 9.01 -0.74 3.39
N ILE A 57 9.28 0.56 3.34
CA ILE A 57 10.65 1.10 3.52
C ILE A 57 11.18 0.70 4.89
N GLY A 58 10.42 0.92 5.96
CA GLY A 58 10.80 0.54 7.33
C GLY A 58 11.09 -0.96 7.47
N ILE A 59 10.22 -1.82 6.95
CA ILE A 59 10.40 -3.28 6.92
C ILE A 59 11.67 -3.64 6.15
N SER A 60 11.91 -3.01 5.00
CA SER A 60 13.09 -3.27 4.18
C SER A 60 14.38 -2.88 4.89
N VAL A 61 14.39 -1.74 5.61
CA VAL A 61 15.53 -1.31 6.44
C VAL A 61 15.76 -2.29 7.59
N LEU A 62 14.69 -2.73 8.26
CA LEU A 62 14.77 -3.76 9.31
C LEU A 62 15.40 -5.06 8.78
N MET A 63 15.00 -5.51 7.58
CA MET A 63 15.57 -6.70 6.93
C MET A 63 17.05 -6.54 6.56
N VAL A 64 17.51 -5.31 6.26
CA VAL A 64 18.93 -5.02 6.01
C VAL A 64 19.73 -5.09 7.32
N GLN A 65 19.17 -4.60 8.42
CA GLN A 65 19.86 -4.53 9.72
C GLN A 65 19.89 -5.88 10.45
N GLN A 66 18.76 -6.61 10.46
CA GLN A 66 18.58 -7.82 11.27
C GLN A 66 18.51 -9.11 10.44
N GLY A 67 18.70 -9.01 9.13
CA GLY A 67 18.60 -10.13 8.19
C GLY A 67 17.17 -10.41 7.70
N CYS A 68 17.06 -11.17 6.61
CA CYS A 68 15.79 -11.49 5.97
C CYS A 68 15.11 -12.70 6.61
N ARG A 69 14.46 -12.48 7.75
CA ARG A 69 13.64 -13.51 8.40
C ARG A 69 12.36 -13.75 7.60
N VAL A 70 11.89 -15.00 7.60
CA VAL A 70 10.75 -15.42 6.77
C VAL A 70 9.50 -14.61 7.08
N LEU A 71 9.13 -14.46 8.36
CA LEU A 71 7.93 -13.71 8.76
C LEU A 71 7.98 -12.23 8.36
N VAL A 72 9.14 -11.58 8.54
CA VAL A 72 9.34 -10.17 8.16
C VAL A 72 9.30 -9.99 6.64
N SER A 73 9.89 -10.93 5.90
CA SER A 73 9.86 -10.94 4.44
C SER A 73 8.43 -11.13 3.90
N VAL A 74 7.68 -12.09 4.47
CA VAL A 74 6.29 -12.35 4.09
C VAL A 74 5.41 -11.15 4.44
N SER A 75 5.61 -10.53 5.60
CA SER A 75 4.93 -9.28 5.96
C SER A 75 5.15 -8.19 4.91
N GLY A 76 6.39 -7.95 4.49
CA GLY A 76 6.71 -6.95 3.46
C GLY A 76 6.01 -7.23 2.13
N CYS A 77 6.03 -8.49 1.67
CA CYS A 77 5.37 -8.90 0.44
C CYS A 77 3.84 -8.78 0.52
N MET A 78 3.22 -9.23 1.62
CA MET A 78 1.78 -9.08 1.84
C MET A 78 1.38 -7.61 1.91
N MET A 79 2.21 -6.77 2.52
CA MET A 79 1.98 -5.32 2.57
C MET A 79 1.95 -4.73 1.16
N ALA A 80 2.90 -5.10 0.29
CA ALA A 80 2.95 -4.62 -1.08
C ALA A 80 1.70 -5.03 -1.88
N VAL A 81 1.33 -6.32 -1.84
CA VAL A 81 0.15 -6.82 -2.56
C VAL A 81 -1.14 -6.20 -2.01
N GLY A 82 -1.30 -6.16 -0.68
CA GLY A 82 -2.45 -5.56 -0.03
C GLY A 82 -2.62 -4.08 -0.37
N THR A 83 -1.50 -3.35 -0.47
CA THR A 83 -1.48 -1.93 -0.86
C THR A 83 -2.04 -1.74 -2.26
N VAL A 84 -1.61 -2.55 -3.23
CA VAL A 84 -2.10 -2.48 -4.61
C VAL A 84 -3.59 -2.80 -4.66
N LEU A 85 -4.01 -3.93 -4.08
CA LEU A 85 -5.42 -4.36 -4.12
C LEU A 85 -6.34 -3.33 -3.48
N PHE A 86 -5.98 -2.82 -2.30
CA PHE A 86 -6.77 -1.81 -1.62
C PHE A 86 -6.84 -0.50 -2.44
N SER A 87 -5.69 0.04 -2.83
CA SER A 87 -5.62 1.37 -3.44
C SER A 87 -6.23 1.38 -4.84
N VAL A 88 -5.97 0.36 -5.66
CA VAL A 88 -6.59 0.22 -6.99
C VAL A 88 -8.08 -0.03 -6.85
N GLY A 89 -8.52 -0.89 -5.93
CA GLY A 89 -9.93 -1.19 -5.72
C GLY A 89 -10.74 0.06 -5.37
N VAL A 90 -10.24 0.90 -4.45
CA VAL A 90 -10.88 2.16 -4.07
C VAL A 90 -10.77 3.21 -5.19
N ALA A 91 -9.63 3.29 -5.88
CA ALA A 91 -9.43 4.24 -6.98
C ALA A 91 -10.39 3.99 -8.17
N LEU A 92 -10.65 2.72 -8.50
CA LEU A 92 -11.62 2.35 -9.54
C LEU A 92 -13.02 2.91 -9.24
N THR A 93 -13.45 2.79 -7.98
CA THR A 93 -14.72 3.36 -7.54
C THR A 93 -14.67 4.88 -7.52
N ALA A 94 -13.58 5.46 -7.03
CA ALA A 94 -13.41 6.90 -6.87
C ALA A 94 -13.46 7.67 -8.20
N PHE A 95 -12.80 7.17 -9.25
CA PHE A 95 -12.68 7.87 -10.53
C PHE A 95 -13.74 7.44 -11.56
N TRP A 96 -14.12 6.16 -11.57
CA TRP A 96 -15.00 5.61 -12.61
C TRP A 96 -16.33 5.07 -12.08
N GLY A 97 -16.58 5.08 -10.77
CA GLY A 97 -17.77 4.46 -10.19
C GLY A 97 -17.81 2.94 -10.35
N ILE A 98 -16.67 2.32 -10.72
CA ILE A 98 -16.57 0.87 -10.88
C ILE A 98 -16.39 0.26 -9.50
N HIS A 99 -17.29 -0.65 -9.12
CA HIS A 99 -17.22 -1.37 -7.86
C HIS A 99 -16.69 -2.79 -8.10
N PRO A 100 -15.37 -3.04 -7.95
CA PRO A 100 -14.75 -4.34 -8.25
C PRO A 100 -15.06 -5.43 -7.19
N GLY A 101 -16.17 -5.31 -6.45
CA GLY A 101 -16.56 -6.24 -5.40
C GLY A 101 -15.52 -6.31 -4.27
N PRO A 102 -15.03 -7.51 -3.90
CA PRO A 102 -14.23 -7.73 -2.69
C PRO A 102 -12.76 -7.30 -2.83
N VAL A 103 -12.34 -6.68 -3.93
CA VAL A 103 -10.92 -6.33 -4.16
C VAL A 103 -10.36 -5.42 -3.05
N ALA A 104 -11.02 -4.30 -2.75
CA ALA A 104 -10.54 -3.40 -1.69
C ALA A 104 -10.61 -4.03 -0.29
N PRO A 105 -11.72 -4.69 0.12
CA PRO A 105 -11.75 -5.45 1.37
C PRO A 105 -10.65 -6.50 1.49
N THR A 106 -10.39 -7.27 0.43
CA THR A 106 -9.33 -8.29 0.41
C THR A 106 -7.96 -7.66 0.62
N GLY A 107 -7.68 -6.56 -0.07
CA GLY A 107 -6.46 -5.78 0.16
C GLY A 107 -6.33 -5.30 1.61
N GLY A 108 -7.42 -4.77 2.18
CA GLY A 108 -7.47 -4.34 3.59
C GLY A 108 -7.16 -5.48 4.56
N SER A 109 -7.75 -6.66 4.38
CA SER A 109 -7.46 -7.84 5.20
C SER A 109 -6.00 -8.28 5.08
N MET A 110 -5.41 -8.23 3.88
CA MET A 110 -3.99 -8.52 3.69
C MET A 110 -3.09 -7.52 4.42
N LEU A 111 -3.44 -6.23 4.41
CA LEU A 111 -2.70 -5.19 5.14
C LEU A 111 -2.76 -5.43 6.65
N MET A 112 -3.94 -5.75 7.20
CA MET A 112 -4.09 -6.09 8.62
C MET A 112 -3.23 -7.31 9.00
N LEU A 113 -3.27 -8.38 8.21
CA LEU A 113 -2.46 -9.57 8.43
C LEU A 113 -0.96 -9.28 8.28
N ALA A 114 -0.55 -8.43 7.35
CA ALA A 114 0.85 -8.03 7.19
C ALA A 114 1.38 -7.36 8.46
N TRP A 115 0.63 -6.42 9.05
CA TRP A 115 1.01 -5.80 10.33
C TRP A 115 1.12 -6.82 11.46
N LEU A 116 0.20 -7.78 11.55
CA LEU A 116 0.28 -8.86 12.54
C LEU A 116 1.51 -9.75 12.33
N LEU A 117 1.82 -10.10 11.09
CA LEU A 117 3.02 -10.87 10.75
C LEU A 117 4.30 -10.11 11.05
N LEU A 118 4.33 -8.79 10.84
CA LEU A 118 5.45 -7.95 11.24
C LEU A 118 5.67 -8.02 12.75
N ALA A 119 4.60 -7.82 13.53
CA ALA A 119 4.67 -7.84 14.98
C ALA A 119 5.18 -9.19 15.51
N VAL A 120 4.62 -10.31 15.02
CA VAL A 120 5.08 -11.66 15.37
C VAL A 120 6.50 -11.92 14.90
N GLY A 121 6.85 -11.45 13.69
CA GLY A 121 8.19 -11.58 13.12
C GLY A 121 9.24 -10.89 13.97
N VAL A 122 8.98 -9.66 14.43
CA VAL A 122 9.88 -8.90 15.31
C VAL A 122 9.98 -9.52 16.70
N MET A 123 8.87 -9.98 17.30
CA MET A 123 8.92 -10.64 18.62
C MET A 123 9.68 -11.96 18.62
N ARG A 124 9.71 -12.66 17.48
CA ARG A 124 10.49 -13.89 17.29
C ARG A 124 11.88 -13.62 16.70
N SER A 125 12.29 -12.35 16.60
CA SER A 125 13.58 -11.96 16.06
C SER A 125 14.68 -12.04 17.13
#